data_AF-A0A9J6DT58-F1
#
_entry.id   AF-A0A9J6DT58-F1
#
_cell.length_a   1.000
_cell.length_b   1.000
_cell.length_c   1.000
_cell.angle_alpha   90.00
_cell.angle_beta   90.00
_cell.angle_gamma   90.00
#
_symmetry.space_group_name_H-M   'P 1'
#
loop_
_entity.id
_entity.type
_entity.pdbx_description
1 polymer ?
#
loop_
_entity_poly.entity_id
_entity_poly.type
_entity_poly.pdbx_seq_one_letter_code
_entity_poly.pdbx_strand_id
1 'polypeptide(L)'
;MPHAKIGAEAIGCELLKNFAMMGLGANDGLIHVTDMDVIERSNLNRQFLFRPEDVGRMKSTTATKAVRQMNPEVNIVDHEDRVGPETENVYNDDFFESLDGVANALDNLDARLYMDKLCMYYRKPLLESGTMGTKGNVQVVKPDLTESYSSSHDPPEKSIPVCTIKHFPSNIEHTLQV
;
A
#
# COMPACT_ATOMS: atom_id res chain seq x y z
N MET A 1 4.15 10.77 -18.87
CA MET A 1 5.52 10.55 -18.35
C MET A 1 5.33 10.02 -16.96
N PRO A 2 5.88 8.86 -16.55
CA PRO A 2 5.26 8.04 -15.52
C PRO A 2 5.22 8.68 -14.13
N HIS A 3 4.01 8.93 -13.65
CA HIS A 3 3.63 9.33 -12.30
C HIS A 3 2.95 8.14 -11.61
N ALA A 4 3.49 7.68 -10.49
CA ALA A 4 2.96 6.52 -9.76
C ALA A 4 2.78 6.80 -8.28
N LYS A 5 1.68 6.31 -7.69
CA LYS A 5 1.44 6.34 -6.24
C LYS A 5 1.68 4.97 -5.61
N ILE A 6 2.37 4.93 -4.46
CA ILE A 6 2.76 3.67 -3.79
C ILE A 6 2.64 3.79 -2.26
N GLY A 7 2.19 2.72 -1.59
CA GLY A 7 2.32 2.55 -0.13
C GLY A 7 3.74 2.11 0.28
N ALA A 8 4.20 2.39 1.51
CA ALA A 8 5.58 2.09 1.95
C ALA A 8 5.73 0.84 2.86
N GLU A 9 4.77 -0.11 2.79
CA GLU A 9 4.84 -1.36 3.54
C GLU A 9 5.91 -2.35 3.00
N ALA A 10 5.84 -3.63 3.39
CA ALA A 10 6.78 -4.67 2.93
C ALA A 10 6.83 -4.78 1.39
N ILE A 11 5.66 -4.82 0.76
CA ILE A 11 5.54 -4.77 -0.70
C ILE A 11 6.05 -3.42 -1.23
N GLY A 12 5.75 -2.33 -0.52
CA GLY A 12 6.19 -0.98 -0.85
C GLY A 12 7.71 -0.82 -0.97
N CYS A 13 8.45 -1.39 -0.02
CA CYS A 13 9.92 -1.39 -0.05
C CYS A 13 10.47 -2.09 -1.30
N GLU A 14 9.89 -3.23 -1.67
CA GLU A 14 10.31 -3.99 -2.85
C GLU A 14 9.92 -3.28 -4.15
N LEU A 15 8.72 -2.71 -4.23
CA LEU A 15 8.26 -1.91 -5.36
C LEU A 15 9.16 -0.71 -5.59
N LEU A 16 9.46 0.05 -4.54
CA LEU A 16 10.32 1.24 -4.65
C LEU A 16 11.73 0.90 -5.13
N LYS A 17 12.33 -0.17 -4.60
CA LYS A 17 13.61 -0.67 -5.08
C LYS A 17 13.53 -1.07 -6.56
N ASN A 18 12.51 -1.83 -6.96
CA ASN A 18 12.33 -2.23 -8.36
C ASN A 18 12.17 -1.01 -9.28
N PHE A 19 11.33 -0.05 -8.90
CA PHE A 19 11.09 1.17 -9.65
C PHE A 19 12.35 2.02 -9.82
N ALA A 20 13.13 2.18 -8.75
CA ALA A 20 14.41 2.87 -8.84
C ALA A 20 15.39 2.18 -9.79
N MET A 21 15.48 0.85 -9.74
CA MET A 21 16.35 0.08 -10.65
C MET A 21 15.85 0.07 -12.10
N MET A 22 14.54 0.23 -12.31
CA MET A 22 13.94 0.38 -13.64
C MET A 22 14.05 1.82 -14.19
N GLY A 23 14.44 2.80 -13.37
CA GLY A 23 14.43 4.21 -13.73
C GLY A 23 13.02 4.82 -13.80
N LEU A 24 12.03 4.20 -13.14
CA LEU A 24 10.71 4.81 -12.98
C LEU A 24 10.85 6.06 -12.10
N GLY A 25 10.22 7.16 -12.51
CA GLY A 25 10.33 8.43 -11.81
C GLY A 25 11.65 9.17 -12.03
N ALA A 26 12.57 8.66 -12.86
CA ALA A 26 13.77 9.40 -13.27
C ALA A 26 13.48 10.38 -14.41
N ASN A 27 14.42 11.30 -14.67
CA ASN A 27 14.28 12.40 -15.63
C ASN A 27 13.05 13.28 -15.29
N ASP A 28 12.06 13.32 -16.16
CA ASP A 28 10.81 14.08 -16.00
C ASP A 28 9.67 13.25 -15.36
N GLY A 29 9.97 12.04 -14.86
CA GLY A 29 9.02 11.22 -14.10
C GLY A 29 8.94 11.63 -12.64
N LEU A 30 7.92 11.13 -11.92
CA LEU A 30 7.73 11.37 -10.50
C LEU A 30 7.09 10.18 -9.80
N ILE A 31 7.50 9.86 -8.59
CA ILE A 31 6.85 8.85 -7.75
C ILE A 31 6.29 9.54 -6.51
N HIS A 32 5.02 9.30 -6.22
CA HIS A 32 4.41 9.66 -4.94
C HIS A 32 4.40 8.44 -4.02
N VAL A 33 4.93 8.60 -2.81
CA VAL A 33 4.91 7.55 -1.78
C VAL A 33 4.13 8.07 -0.60
N THR A 34 3.21 7.27 -0.06
CA THR A 34 2.40 7.66 1.09
C THR A 34 2.30 6.51 2.07
N ASP A 35 2.57 6.79 3.34
CA ASP A 35 2.40 5.85 4.43
C ASP A 35 2.29 6.66 5.73
N MET A 36 1.26 6.36 6.54
CA MET A 36 1.02 7.07 7.80
C MET A 36 1.77 6.46 8.99
N ASP A 37 2.36 5.30 8.80
CA ASP A 37 2.98 4.58 9.89
C ASP A 37 4.43 5.00 10.11
N VAL A 38 4.83 4.86 11.37
CA VAL A 38 6.23 4.87 11.77
C VAL A 38 6.85 3.48 11.66
N ILE A 39 8.17 3.43 11.56
CA ILE A 39 8.95 2.19 11.51
C ILE A 39 8.98 1.56 12.90
N GLU A 40 8.58 0.29 12.97
CA GLU A 40 8.72 -0.54 14.16
C GLU A 40 9.83 -1.58 14.01
N ARG A 41 10.39 -2.04 15.14
CA ARG A 41 11.39 -3.11 15.15
C ARG A 41 10.89 -4.39 14.46
N SER A 42 9.59 -4.68 14.57
CA SER A 42 8.93 -5.83 13.95
C SER A 42 8.92 -5.75 12.42
N ASN A 43 9.10 -4.56 11.83
CA ASN A 43 9.06 -4.36 10.39
C ASN A 43 10.39 -4.72 9.72
N LEU A 44 11.50 -4.59 10.44
CA LEU A 44 12.87 -4.75 9.91
C LEU A 44 13.15 -6.14 9.35
N ASN A 45 12.36 -7.16 9.71
CA ASN A 45 12.51 -8.51 9.18
C ASN A 45 12.08 -8.65 7.71
N ARG A 46 11.32 -7.69 7.18
CA ARG A 46 10.72 -7.74 5.83
C ARG A 46 10.72 -6.42 5.06
N GLN A 47 11.01 -5.30 5.72
CA GLN A 47 11.11 -3.97 5.12
C GLN A 47 12.58 -3.53 5.09
N PHE A 48 13.34 -4.06 4.13
CA PHE A 48 14.80 -3.97 4.10
C PHE A 48 15.34 -2.55 3.78
N LEU A 49 14.48 -1.60 3.40
CA LEU A 49 14.88 -0.19 3.24
C LEU A 49 15.17 0.48 4.58
N PHE A 50 14.74 -0.11 5.70
CA PHE A 50 14.84 0.47 7.04
C PHE A 50 15.99 -0.15 7.83
N ARG A 51 16.53 0.62 8.79
CA ARG A 51 17.57 0.16 9.71
C ARG A 51 17.11 0.26 11.17
N PRO A 52 17.77 -0.43 12.13
CA PRO A 52 17.44 -0.30 13.54
C PRO A 52 17.42 1.14 14.07
N GLU A 53 18.28 2.01 13.56
CA GLU A 53 18.35 3.44 13.88
C GLU A 53 17.18 4.27 13.31
N ASP A 54 16.39 3.71 12.40
CA ASP A 54 15.22 4.39 11.81
C ASP A 54 13.93 4.13 12.58
N VAL A 55 13.94 3.28 13.61
CA VAL A 55 12.76 2.99 14.43
C VAL A 55 12.18 4.28 15.01
N GLY A 56 10.87 4.48 14.85
CA GLY A 56 10.13 5.68 15.24
C GLY A 56 10.11 6.79 14.18
N ARG A 57 10.80 6.63 13.04
CA ARG A 57 10.69 7.55 11.89
C ARG A 57 9.57 7.13 10.95
N MET A 58 9.07 8.06 10.15
CA MET A 58 8.04 7.79 9.14
C MET A 58 8.55 6.86 8.04
N LYS A 59 7.75 5.85 7.68
CA LYS A 59 8.12 4.84 6.67
C LYS A 59 8.34 5.47 5.30
N SER A 60 7.42 6.30 4.84
CA SER A 60 7.46 6.93 3.50
C SER A 60 8.73 7.77 3.32
N THR A 61 9.00 8.71 4.23
CA THR A 61 10.18 9.58 4.19
C THR A 61 11.49 8.80 4.28
N THR A 62 11.54 7.78 5.14
CA THR A 62 12.77 6.96 5.30
C THR A 62 13.01 6.08 4.08
N ALA A 63 11.95 5.49 3.50
CA ALA A 63 12.04 4.71 2.26
C ALA A 63 12.54 5.58 1.10
N THR A 64 11.99 6.79 0.95
CA THR A 64 12.42 7.76 -0.07
C THR A 64 13.91 8.09 0.04
N LYS A 65 14.41 8.32 1.27
CA LYS A 65 15.84 8.57 1.49
C LYS A 65 16.70 7.38 1.10
N ALA A 66 16.30 6.16 1.46
CA ALA A 66 17.03 4.95 1.11
C ALA A 66 17.06 4.72 -0.42
N VAL A 67 15.93 4.94 -1.09
CA VAL A 67 15.79 4.72 -2.54
C VAL A 67 16.58 5.73 -3.36
N ARG A 68 16.60 7.01 -2.94
CA ARG A 68 17.45 8.04 -3.56
C ARG A 68 18.94 7.76 -3.44
N GLN A 69 19.38 7.00 -2.43
CA GLN A 69 20.76 6.52 -2.36
C GLN A 69 21.04 5.39 -3.36
N MET A 70 20.03 4.58 -3.70
CA MET A 70 20.15 3.51 -4.69
C MET A 70 20.20 4.06 -6.12
N ASN A 71 19.36 5.04 -6.43
CA ASN A 71 19.36 5.74 -7.71
C ASN A 71 19.10 7.24 -7.49
N PRO A 72 20.13 8.11 -7.58
CA PRO A 72 19.97 9.56 -7.38
C PRO A 72 19.13 10.27 -8.43
N GLU A 73 18.87 9.65 -9.59
CA GLU A 73 18.09 10.26 -10.67
C GLU A 73 16.57 10.18 -10.43
N VAL A 74 16.12 9.40 -9.45
CA VAL A 74 14.69 9.21 -9.17
C VAL A 74 14.10 10.41 -8.44
N ASN A 75 13.01 10.93 -8.97
CA ASN A 75 12.20 11.95 -8.30
C ASN A 75 11.10 11.25 -7.50
N ILE A 76 11.10 11.47 -6.19
CA ILE A 76 10.10 10.93 -5.27
C ILE A 76 9.57 12.06 -4.40
N VAL A 77 8.26 12.13 -4.20
CA VAL A 77 7.60 12.96 -3.18
C VAL A 77 6.97 12.02 -2.17
N ASP A 78 7.44 12.08 -0.93
CA ASP A 78 6.84 11.35 0.17
C ASP A 78 5.77 12.17 0.89
N HIS A 79 4.74 11.45 1.34
CA HIS A 79 3.64 11.93 2.15
C HIS A 79 3.51 11.04 3.39
N GLU A 80 3.12 11.65 4.51
CA GLU A 80 2.98 10.99 5.81
C GLU A 80 1.50 10.78 6.17
N ASP A 81 0.59 11.15 5.28
CA ASP A 81 -0.86 11.08 5.54
C ASP A 81 -1.48 9.83 4.92
N ARG A 82 -2.47 9.26 5.61
CA ARG A 82 -3.31 8.18 5.09
C ARG A 82 -4.11 8.67 3.89
N VAL A 83 -4.27 7.84 2.88
CA VAL A 83 -5.20 8.15 1.79
C VAL A 83 -6.61 7.73 2.17
N GLY A 84 -7.48 8.71 2.29
CA GLY A 84 -8.85 8.56 2.73
C GLY A 84 -9.67 9.83 2.46
N PRO A 85 -10.97 9.83 2.80
CA PRO A 85 -11.82 11.02 2.66
C PRO A 85 -11.27 12.25 3.41
N GLU A 86 -10.56 12.02 4.52
CA GLU A 86 -9.95 13.06 5.34
C GLU A 86 -8.77 13.80 4.68
N THR A 87 -8.19 13.25 3.61
CA THR A 87 -7.03 13.79 2.91
C THR A 87 -7.31 14.14 1.44
N GLU A 88 -8.58 14.27 1.05
CA GLU A 88 -8.98 14.66 -0.31
C GLU A 88 -8.47 16.05 -0.71
N ASN A 89 -8.16 16.92 0.26
CA ASN A 89 -7.51 18.20 -0.02
C ASN A 89 -6.07 18.04 -0.55
N VAL A 90 -5.39 16.94 -0.21
CA VAL A 90 -4.05 16.59 -0.70
C VAL A 90 -4.15 15.70 -1.93
N TYR A 91 -4.98 14.66 -1.86
CA TYR A 91 -5.20 13.70 -2.94
C TYR A 91 -6.46 14.04 -3.73
N ASN A 92 -6.49 15.25 -4.27
CA ASN A 92 -7.60 15.81 -5.03
C ASN A 92 -7.58 15.36 -6.51
N ASP A 93 -8.52 15.90 -7.29
CA ASP A 93 -8.66 15.67 -8.73
C ASP A 93 -7.34 15.93 -9.48
N ASP A 94 -6.70 17.09 -9.25
CA ASP A 94 -5.43 17.45 -9.90
C ASP A 94 -4.32 16.41 -9.62
N PHE A 95 -4.22 15.95 -8.37
CA PHE A 95 -3.27 14.91 -7.99
C PHE A 95 -3.52 13.63 -8.79
N PHE A 96 -4.74 13.10 -8.76
CA PHE A 96 -5.04 11.85 -9.44
C PHE A 96 -4.93 12.00 -10.96
N GLU A 97 -5.43 13.08 -11.54
CA GLU A 97 -5.35 13.33 -12.98
C GLU A 97 -3.91 13.35 -13.49
N SER A 98 -2.96 13.85 -12.68
CA SER A 98 -1.53 13.84 -13.00
C SER A 98 -0.89 12.44 -13.06
N LEU A 99 -1.50 11.42 -12.43
CA LEU A 99 -0.94 10.07 -12.36
C LEU A 99 -1.05 9.30 -13.68
N ASP A 100 -0.04 8.49 -14.01
CA ASP A 100 -0.15 7.49 -15.09
C ASP A 100 -0.64 6.14 -14.57
N GLY A 101 -0.51 5.88 -13.25
CA GLY A 101 -1.00 4.66 -12.61
C GLY A 101 -0.76 4.62 -11.10
N VAL A 102 -1.25 3.56 -10.46
CA VAL A 102 -1.18 3.35 -9.01
C VAL A 102 -0.66 1.93 -8.73
N ALA A 103 0.17 1.77 -7.71
CA ALA A 103 0.61 0.47 -7.21
C ALA A 103 0.30 0.35 -5.70
N ASN A 104 -0.62 -0.52 -5.33
CA ASN A 104 -0.99 -0.73 -3.94
C ASN A 104 0.02 -1.62 -3.21
N ALA A 105 0.33 -1.21 -1.99
CA ALA A 105 1.10 -1.94 -0.99
C ALA A 105 0.44 -1.73 0.38
N LEU A 106 -0.82 -2.16 0.48
CA LEU A 106 -1.72 -1.92 1.61
C LEU A 106 -1.94 -3.21 2.39
N ASP A 107 -2.18 -3.13 3.70
CA ASP A 107 -2.45 -4.29 4.54
C ASP A 107 -3.94 -4.64 4.69
N ASN A 108 -4.84 -3.66 4.58
CA ASN A 108 -6.28 -3.84 4.87
C ASN A 108 -7.18 -3.76 3.62
N LEU A 109 -8.35 -4.39 3.69
CA LEU A 109 -9.31 -4.45 2.58
C LEU A 109 -9.96 -3.10 2.30
N ASP A 110 -10.28 -2.32 3.33
CA ASP A 110 -10.97 -1.02 3.18
C ASP A 110 -10.14 -0.04 2.34
N ALA A 111 -8.84 0.06 2.61
CA ALA A 111 -7.93 0.90 1.85
C ALA A 111 -7.79 0.43 0.39
N ARG A 112 -7.75 -0.89 0.14
CA ARG A 112 -7.74 -1.45 -1.22
C ARG A 112 -8.99 -1.07 -2.00
N LEU A 113 -10.16 -1.24 -1.38
CA LEU A 113 -11.45 -0.88 -1.98
C LEU A 113 -11.58 0.63 -2.22
N TYR A 114 -11.04 1.46 -1.32
CA TYR A 114 -10.99 2.91 -1.51
C TYR A 114 -10.13 3.29 -2.73
N MET A 115 -8.93 2.72 -2.82
CA MET A 115 -8.03 2.96 -3.96
C MET A 115 -8.59 2.44 -5.28
N ASP A 116 -9.24 1.27 -5.29
CA ASP A 116 -9.92 0.72 -6.46
C ASP A 116 -11.00 1.68 -6.99
N LYS A 117 -11.85 2.22 -6.10
CA LYS A 117 -12.88 3.20 -6.47
C LYS A 117 -12.29 4.46 -7.10
N LEU A 118 -11.23 5.01 -6.50
CA LEU A 118 -10.57 6.21 -7.03
C LEU A 118 -9.91 5.93 -8.38
N CYS A 119 -9.22 4.80 -8.54
CA CYS A 119 -8.61 4.41 -9.80
C CYS A 119 -9.64 4.20 -10.91
N MET A 120 -10.81 3.62 -10.58
CA MET A 120 -11.92 3.49 -11.52
C MET A 120 -12.51 4.85 -11.91
N TYR A 121 -12.69 5.75 -10.94
CA TYR A 121 -13.22 7.10 -11.18
C TYR A 121 -12.30 7.93 -12.10
N TYR A 122 -11.00 7.99 -11.77
CA TYR A 122 -10.00 8.74 -12.55
C TYR A 122 -9.42 7.97 -13.74
N ARG A 123 -9.94 6.76 -14.01
CA ARG A 123 -9.48 5.87 -15.10
C ARG A 123 -7.96 5.65 -15.07
N LYS A 124 -7.43 5.34 -13.89
CA LYS A 124 -6.00 5.03 -13.68
C LYS A 124 -5.78 3.52 -13.59
N PRO A 125 -4.78 2.97 -14.29
CA PRO A 125 -4.33 1.59 -14.07
C PRO A 125 -3.92 1.38 -12.60
N LEU A 126 -4.32 0.24 -12.03
CA LEU A 126 -4.00 -0.15 -10.67
C LEU A 126 -3.30 -1.51 -10.65
N LEU A 127 -2.14 -1.57 -10.00
CA LEU A 127 -1.43 -2.79 -9.65
C LEU A 127 -1.76 -3.14 -8.20
N GLU A 128 -2.50 -4.21 -7.98
CA GLU A 128 -2.87 -4.70 -6.65
C GLU A 128 -2.07 -5.96 -6.30
N SER A 129 -1.66 -6.08 -5.04
CA SER A 129 -0.95 -7.26 -4.56
C SER A 129 -1.13 -7.48 -3.06
N GLY A 130 -1.10 -8.75 -2.67
CA GLY A 130 -1.27 -9.16 -1.27
C GLY A 130 -0.39 -10.35 -0.93
N THR A 131 -0.08 -10.49 0.36
CA THR A 131 0.65 -11.64 0.90
C THR A 131 0.03 -12.09 2.22
N MET A 132 0.09 -13.41 2.47
CA MET A 132 -0.39 -14.04 3.70
C MET A 132 0.52 -15.23 4.02
N GLY A 133 1.51 -15.03 4.89
CA GLY A 133 2.54 -16.04 5.15
C GLY A 133 3.35 -16.35 3.90
N THR A 134 3.30 -17.60 3.42
CA THR A 134 3.96 -18.05 2.18
C THR A 134 3.11 -17.89 0.93
N LYS A 135 1.85 -17.42 1.06
CA LYS A 135 0.94 -17.18 -0.05
C LYS A 135 1.08 -15.74 -0.55
N GLY A 136 0.86 -15.53 -1.84
CA GLY A 136 0.75 -14.20 -2.43
C GLY A 136 -0.17 -14.21 -3.65
N ASN A 137 -0.70 -13.03 -3.98
CA ASN A 137 -1.54 -12.79 -5.16
C ASN A 137 -1.17 -11.46 -5.79
N VAL A 138 -1.41 -11.35 -7.10
CA VAL A 138 -1.26 -10.11 -7.87
C VAL A 138 -2.47 -9.99 -8.79
N GLN A 139 -3.04 -8.79 -8.89
CA GLN A 139 -4.12 -8.46 -9.79
C GLN A 139 -3.82 -7.13 -10.48
N VAL A 140 -4.08 -7.07 -11.79
CA VAL A 140 -3.91 -5.85 -12.59
C VAL A 140 -5.28 -5.38 -13.00
N VAL A 141 -5.61 -4.14 -12.65
CA VAL A 141 -6.83 -3.45 -13.08
C VAL A 141 -6.44 -2.44 -14.16
N LYS A 142 -6.89 -2.66 -15.39
CA LYS A 142 -6.74 -1.73 -16.49
C LYS A 142 -8.12 -1.19 -16.89
N PRO A 143 -8.32 0.14 -16.78
CA PRO A 143 -9.55 0.80 -17.22
C PRO A 143 -9.97 0.36 -18.63
N ASP A 144 -11.27 0.12 -18.80
CA ASP A 144 -11.92 -0.32 -20.04
C ASP A 144 -11.45 -1.68 -20.61
N LEU A 145 -10.64 -2.45 -19.87
CA LEU A 145 -10.16 -3.76 -20.33
C LEU A 145 -10.43 -4.89 -19.34
N THR A 146 -10.17 -4.67 -18.05
CA THR A 146 -10.36 -5.69 -17.01
C THR A 146 -11.45 -5.26 -16.04
N GLU A 147 -11.93 -6.20 -15.24
CA GLU A 147 -12.76 -5.88 -14.08
C GLU A 147 -11.94 -5.16 -12.99
N SER A 148 -12.65 -4.48 -12.08
CA SER A 148 -12.05 -3.82 -10.91
C SER A 148 -11.74 -4.83 -9.81
N TYR A 149 -10.94 -4.43 -8.82
CA TYR A 149 -10.67 -5.28 -7.65
C TYR A 149 -11.97 -5.64 -6.91
N SER A 150 -12.86 -4.66 -6.76
CA SER A 150 -14.16 -4.83 -6.09
C SER A 150 -15.21 -5.64 -6.86
N SER A 151 -14.93 -6.04 -8.12
CA SER A 151 -15.86 -6.85 -8.93
C SER A 151 -15.93 -8.31 -8.45
N SER A 152 -14.88 -8.79 -7.76
CA SER A 152 -14.81 -10.10 -7.14
C SER A 152 -14.98 -10.02 -5.63
N HIS A 153 -15.66 -11.01 -5.02
CA HIS A 153 -15.82 -11.10 -3.58
C HIS A 153 -14.85 -12.10 -2.96
N ASP A 154 -14.00 -11.60 -2.08
CA ASP A 154 -13.22 -12.45 -1.19
C ASP A 154 -14.11 -13.05 -0.08
N PRO A 155 -13.78 -14.24 0.44
CA PRO A 155 -14.48 -14.81 1.58
C PRO A 155 -14.40 -13.85 2.78
N PRO A 156 -15.51 -13.60 3.50
CA PRO A 156 -15.45 -12.75 4.69
C PRO A 156 -14.54 -13.38 5.75
N GLU A 157 -13.95 -12.54 6.59
CA GLU A 157 -13.22 -13.01 7.77
C GLU A 157 -14.13 -13.89 8.64
N LYS A 158 -13.54 -14.94 9.21
CA LYS A 158 -14.28 -15.84 10.10
C LYS A 158 -14.62 -15.12 11.40
N SER A 159 -15.87 -14.71 11.56
CA SER A 159 -16.40 -14.22 12.84
C SER A 159 -16.82 -15.39 13.74
N ILE A 160 -16.37 -15.42 15.00
CA ILE A 160 -16.84 -16.39 16.00
C ILE A 160 -18.17 -15.87 16.60
N PRO A 161 -19.22 -16.71 16.73
CA PRO A 161 -20.48 -16.28 17.32
C PRO A 161 -20.32 -15.77 18.76
N VAL A 162 -20.97 -14.64 19.07
CA VAL A 162 -20.87 -13.99 20.39
C VAL A 162 -21.27 -14.94 21.54
N CYS A 163 -22.27 -15.79 21.34
CA CYS A 163 -22.68 -16.78 22.34
C CYS A 163 -21.57 -17.80 22.65
N THR A 164 -20.79 -18.19 21.64
CA THR A 164 -19.64 -19.09 21.78
C THR A 164 -18.52 -18.42 22.56
N ILE A 165 -18.22 -17.14 22.28
CA ILE A 165 -17.19 -16.38 23.02
C ILE A 165 -17.60 -16.21 24.49
N LYS A 166 -18.84 -15.77 24.75
CA LYS A 166 -19.27 -15.37 26.10
C LYS A 166 -19.64 -16.51 27.03
N HIS A 167 -20.21 -17.60 26.51
CA HIS A 167 -20.83 -18.63 27.36
C HIS A 167 -20.24 -20.02 27.14
N PHE A 168 -19.75 -20.32 25.93
CA PHE A 168 -19.36 -21.68 25.55
C PHE A 168 -18.03 -21.72 24.78
N PRO A 169 -16.91 -21.19 25.32
CA PRO A 169 -15.63 -21.24 24.63
C PRO A 169 -15.12 -22.68 24.59
N SER A 170 -14.96 -23.24 23.39
CA SER A 170 -14.47 -24.60 23.17
C SER A 170 -13.06 -24.65 22.57
N ASN A 171 -12.59 -23.56 21.96
CA ASN A 171 -11.27 -23.43 21.35
C ASN A 171 -10.50 -22.30 22.00
N ILE A 172 -9.16 -22.36 21.97
CA ILE A 172 -8.29 -21.32 22.53
C ILE A 172 -8.56 -19.95 21.89
N GLU A 173 -8.86 -19.92 20.59
CA GLU A 173 -9.22 -18.70 19.84
C GLU A 173 -10.42 -17.98 20.46
N HIS A 174 -11.41 -18.72 20.99
CA HIS A 174 -12.60 -18.13 21.61
C HIS A 174 -12.23 -17.39 22.91
N THR A 175 -11.24 -17.90 23.66
CA THR A 175 -10.79 -17.28 24.92
C THR A 175 -9.89 -16.06 24.71
N LEU A 176 -9.25 -15.94 23.54
CA LEU A 176 -8.42 -14.80 23.18
C LEU A 176 -9.26 -13.58 22.73
N GLN A 177 -10.54 -13.79 22.43
CA GLN A 177 -11.49 -12.75 21.97
C GLN A 177 -12.46 -12.27 23.08
N VAL A 178 -12.30 -12.73 24.33
CA VAL A 178 -13.14 -12.34 25.49
C VAL A 178 -12.80 -10.95 25.98
#